data_AF-A0A944BUF3-F1
#
_entry.id   AF-A0A944BUF3-F1
#
_cell.length_a   1.000
_cell.length_b   1.000
_cell.length_c   1.000
_cell.angle_alpha   90.00
_cell.angle_beta   90.00
_cell.angle_gamma   90.00
#
_symmetry.space_group_name_H-M   'P 1'
#
loop_
_entity.id
_entity.type
_entity.pdbx_description
1 polymer ?
#
loop_
_entity_poly.entity_id
_entity_poly.type
_entity_poly.pdbx_seq_one_letter_code
_entity_poly.pdbx_strand_id
1 'polypeptide(L)'
;LWLVEVPQMASIFCKILLISIFFESMRYIIIIDIHASGNVKKVSAYSGTLFCISPIISYFLFKIGLPVASTFITIATINATLVLINVLIAKYYIPQIEQSKYFTTIGLVTFTSAISLLILLPLQQMLPSSFLRLCIMTCASLFLQLIIFAYVCLTANQRESTFGFIRNKLHI
;
A
#
# COMPACT_ATOMS: atom_id res chain seq x y z
N LEU A 1 19.20 -9.12 13.85
CA LEU A 1 18.41 -9.53 15.04
C LEU A 1 19.08 -8.91 16.25
N TRP A 2 18.58 -7.78 16.75
CA TRP A 2 19.24 -7.00 17.81
C TRP A 2 18.60 -7.17 19.19
N LEU A 3 17.34 -7.65 19.23
CA LEU A 3 16.71 -8.11 20.48
C LEU A 3 17.02 -9.59 20.70
N VAL A 4 17.41 -9.92 21.94
CA VAL A 4 17.56 -11.30 22.43
C VAL A 4 16.21 -12.01 22.40
N GLU A 5 15.12 -11.30 22.74
CA GLU A 5 13.75 -11.79 22.67
C GLU A 5 12.94 -10.96 21.67
N VAL A 6 12.48 -11.59 20.59
CA VAL A 6 11.55 -10.94 19.65
C VAL A 6 10.17 -10.91 20.31
N PRO A 7 9.50 -9.74 20.38
CA PRO A 7 8.14 -9.67 20.94
C PRO A 7 7.20 -10.63 20.22
N GLN A 8 6.39 -11.38 20.97
CA GLN A 8 5.48 -12.40 20.41
C GLN A 8 4.55 -11.82 19.33
N MET A 9 4.12 -10.57 19.49
CA MET A 9 3.20 -9.89 18.57
C MET A 9 3.90 -9.18 17.39
N ALA A 10 5.24 -9.19 17.31
CA ALA A 10 5.99 -8.43 16.30
C ALA A 10 5.59 -8.81 14.86
N SER A 11 5.39 -10.10 14.60
CA SER A 11 4.94 -10.59 13.29
C SER A 11 3.54 -10.07 12.91
N ILE A 12 2.63 -10.01 13.88
CA ILE A 12 1.26 -9.52 13.68
C ILE A 12 1.29 -8.01 13.38
N PHE A 13 2.04 -7.24 14.18
CA PHE A 13 2.18 -5.80 13.95
C PHE A 13 2.80 -5.49 12.59
N CYS A 14 3.83 -6.23 12.19
CA CYS A 14 4.47 -6.09 10.88
C CYS A 14 3.49 -6.31 9.73
N LYS A 15 2.66 -7.36 9.79
CA LYS A 15 1.63 -7.63 8.76
C LYS A 15 0.62 -6.49 8.64
N ILE A 16 0.11 -5.98 9.76
CA ILE A 16 -0.84 -4.87 9.77
C ILE A 16 -0.17 -3.58 9.23
N LEU A 17 1.08 -3.34 9.60
CA LEU A 17 1.85 -2.19 9.13
C LEU A 17 2.09 -2.26 7.61
N LEU A 18 2.40 -3.43 7.05
CA LEU A 18 2.53 -3.60 5.60
C LEU A 18 1.23 -3.26 4.85
N ILE A 19 0.07 -3.64 5.41
CA ILE A 19 -1.24 -3.24 4.87
C ILE A 19 -1.43 -1.71 4.97
N SER A 20 -0.98 -1.10 6.06
CA SER A 20 -1.02 0.35 6.23
C SER A 20 -0.16 1.08 5.18
N ILE A 21 1.07 0.61 4.97
CA ILE A 21 2.02 1.14 3.98
C ILE A 21 1.47 0.98 2.55
N PHE A 22 0.75 -0.10 2.27
CA PHE A 22 0.09 -0.28 0.98
C PHE A 22 -0.91 0.87 0.69
N PHE A 23 -1.79 1.19 1.64
CA PHE A 23 -2.71 2.33 1.49
C PHE A 23 -1.97 3.67 1.46
N GLU A 24 -0.94 3.83 2.28
CA GLU A 24 -0.11 5.03 2.28
C GLU A 24 0.56 5.27 0.92
N SER A 25 1.04 4.22 0.27
CA SER A 25 1.69 4.29 -1.05
C SER A 25 0.70 4.78 -2.11
N MET A 26 -0.53 4.27 -2.09
CA MET A 26 -1.61 4.73 -2.97
C MET A 26 -1.96 6.20 -2.70
N ARG A 27 -2.09 6.55 -1.41
CA ARG A 27 -2.37 7.91 -0.95
C ARG A 27 -1.33 8.90 -1.46
N TYR A 28 -0.05 8.53 -1.44
CA TYR A 28 1.06 9.40 -1.85
C TYR A 28 0.99 9.78 -3.34
N ILE A 29 0.62 8.84 -4.21
CA ILE A 29 0.43 9.11 -5.65
C ILE A 29 -0.62 10.21 -5.85
N ILE A 30 -1.78 10.08 -5.20
CA ILE A 30 -2.87 11.07 -5.30
C ILE A 30 -2.44 12.43 -4.73
N ILE A 31 -1.66 12.41 -3.65
CA ILE A 31 -1.13 13.63 -3.02
C ILE A 31 -0.23 14.40 -3.99
N ILE A 32 0.64 13.72 -4.74
CA ILE A 32 1.51 14.35 -5.74
C ILE A 32 0.67 15.13 -6.76
N ASP A 33 -0.42 14.54 -7.27
CA ASP A 33 -1.31 15.22 -8.21
C ASP A 33 -1.95 16.48 -7.59
N ILE A 34 -2.37 16.40 -6.33
CA ILE A 34 -2.91 17.57 -5.59
C ILE A 34 -1.83 18.64 -5.41
N HIS A 35 -0.59 18.28 -5.04
CA HIS A 35 0.50 19.23 -4.89
C HIS A 35 0.83 19.95 -6.20
N ALA A 36 0.75 19.24 -7.33
CA ALA A 36 0.95 19.84 -8.65
C ALA A 36 -0.08 20.93 -8.98
N SER A 37 -1.28 20.88 -8.38
CA SER A 37 -2.29 21.95 -8.50
C SER A 37 -2.00 23.20 -7.64
N GLY A 38 -0.95 23.18 -6.82
CA GLY A 38 -0.59 24.24 -5.88
C GLY A 38 -1.45 24.29 -4.60
N ASN A 39 -2.47 23.43 -4.47
CA ASN A 39 -3.44 23.49 -3.38
C ASN A 39 -3.20 22.44 -2.29
N VAL A 40 -2.32 22.75 -1.34
CA VAL A 40 -1.92 21.80 -0.27
C VAL A 40 -2.78 21.86 0.99
N LYS A 41 -3.52 22.96 1.18
CA LYS A 41 -4.17 23.27 2.47
C LYS A 41 -5.17 22.20 2.92
N LYS A 42 -6.07 21.76 2.03
CA LYS A 42 -7.08 20.74 2.38
C LYS A 42 -6.43 19.40 2.68
N VAL A 43 -5.51 18.94 1.82
CA VAL A 43 -4.88 17.63 2.00
C VAL A 43 -4.06 17.57 3.30
N SER A 44 -3.34 18.65 3.65
CA SER A 44 -2.63 18.77 4.92
C SER A 44 -3.58 18.84 6.12
N ALA A 45 -4.69 19.59 6.03
CA ALA A 45 -5.65 19.71 7.12
C ALA A 45 -6.31 18.37 7.45
N TYR A 46 -6.80 17.64 6.46
CA TYR A 46 -7.42 16.32 6.68
C TYR A 46 -6.40 15.29 7.17
N SER A 47 -5.22 15.20 6.54
CA SER A 47 -4.17 14.26 6.96
C SER A 47 -3.71 14.55 8.38
N GLY A 48 -3.38 15.81 8.68
CA GLY A 48 -2.93 16.21 10.01
C GLY A 48 -3.98 15.95 11.07
N THR A 49 -5.24 16.30 10.81
CA THR A 49 -6.34 16.08 11.78
C THR A 49 -6.52 14.59 12.09
N LEU A 50 -6.57 13.73 11.08
CA LEU A 50 -6.75 12.29 11.31
C LEU A 50 -5.55 11.66 12.04
N PHE A 51 -4.31 12.06 11.71
CA PHE A 51 -3.14 11.59 12.44
C PHE A 51 -3.07 12.13 13.88
N CYS A 52 -3.49 13.36 14.14
CA CYS A 52 -3.57 13.91 15.50
C CYS A 52 -4.66 13.23 16.33
N ILE A 53 -5.77 12.79 15.72
CA ILE A 53 -6.83 12.06 16.40
C ILE A 53 -6.46 10.59 16.64
N SER A 54 -5.57 10.00 15.82
CA SER A 54 -5.07 8.63 15.97
C SER A 54 -4.71 8.23 17.41
N PRO A 55 -3.83 8.96 18.14
CA PRO A 55 -3.49 8.61 19.53
C PRO A 55 -4.68 8.72 20.48
N ILE A 56 -5.61 9.64 20.25
CA ILE A 56 -6.84 9.78 21.05
C ILE A 56 -7.72 8.54 20.85
N ILE A 57 -7.90 8.09 19.60
CA ILE A 57 -8.62 6.84 19.29
C ILE A 57 -7.94 5.67 20.00
N SER A 58 -6.63 5.51 19.83
CA SER A 58 -5.85 4.46 20.49
C SER A 58 -6.03 4.46 22.02
N TYR A 59 -6.01 5.63 22.66
CA TYR A 59 -6.24 5.75 24.10
C TYR A 59 -7.61 5.19 24.50
N PHE A 60 -8.67 5.56 23.78
CA PHE A 60 -10.01 5.04 24.07
C PHE A 60 -10.13 3.54 23.81
N LEU A 61 -9.51 3.02 22.73
CA LEU A 61 -9.47 1.59 22.45
C LEU A 61 -8.80 0.81 23.59
N PHE A 62 -7.70 1.33 24.14
CA PHE A 62 -7.04 0.71 25.29
C PHE A 62 -7.88 0.82 26.57
N LYS A 63 -8.59 1.93 26.76
CA LYS A 63 -9.49 2.12 27.92
C LYS A 63 -10.62 1.08 27.96
N ILE A 64 -11.10 0.63 26.80
CA ILE A 64 -12.10 -0.45 26.71
C ILE A 64 -11.49 -1.87 26.67
N GLY A 65 -10.18 -1.99 26.92
CA GLY A 65 -9.50 -3.28 27.04
C GLY A 65 -9.06 -3.93 25.71
N LEU A 66 -9.03 -3.19 24.60
CA LEU A 66 -8.55 -3.73 23.33
C LEU A 66 -7.02 -3.94 23.34
N PRO A 67 -6.51 -4.94 22.59
CA PRO A 67 -5.09 -5.25 22.54
C PRO A 67 -4.29 -4.17 21.81
N VAL A 68 -2.97 -4.14 22.02
CA VAL A 68 -2.03 -3.21 21.35
C VAL A 68 -2.15 -3.23 19.81
N ALA A 69 -2.52 -4.38 19.23
CA ALA A 69 -2.78 -4.52 17.79
C ALA A 69 -3.83 -3.53 17.26
N SER A 70 -4.78 -3.09 18.11
CA SER A 70 -5.81 -2.12 17.75
C SER A 70 -5.26 -0.77 17.29
N THR A 71 -4.09 -0.34 17.80
CA THR A 71 -3.44 0.90 17.35
C THR A 71 -2.90 0.77 15.94
N PHE A 72 -2.30 -0.37 15.59
CA PHE A 72 -1.83 -0.62 14.23
C PHE A 72 -2.99 -0.72 13.24
N ILE A 73 -4.10 -1.34 13.66
CA ILE A 73 -5.33 -1.38 12.88
C ILE A 73 -5.87 0.04 12.67
N THR A 74 -5.88 0.88 13.71
CA THR A 74 -6.31 2.28 13.63
C THR A 74 -5.51 3.05 12.59
N ILE A 75 -4.18 2.91 12.58
CA ILE A 75 -3.31 3.56 11.60
C ILE A 75 -3.59 3.05 10.17
N ALA A 76 -3.76 1.74 10.00
CA ALA A 76 -4.12 1.16 8.69
C ALA A 76 -5.48 1.70 8.19
N THR A 77 -6.48 1.78 9.07
CA THR A 77 -7.79 2.36 8.76
C THR A 77 -7.69 3.83 8.40
N ILE A 78 -6.91 4.63 9.15
CA ILE A 78 -6.69 6.05 8.83
C ILE A 78 -6.07 6.20 7.43
N ASN A 79 -5.04 5.42 7.11
CA ASN A 79 -4.43 5.47 5.78
C ASN A 79 -5.44 5.10 4.67
N ALA A 80 -6.24 4.05 4.87
CA ALA A 80 -7.30 3.67 3.94
C ALA A 80 -8.36 4.78 3.76
N THR A 81 -8.80 5.40 4.86
CA THR A 81 -9.74 6.53 4.82
C THR A 81 -9.14 7.73 4.10
N LEU A 82 -7.85 8.02 4.33
CA LEU A 82 -7.16 9.12 3.67
C LEU A 82 -7.01 8.92 2.15
N VAL A 83 -6.89 7.69 1.66
CA VAL A 83 -6.96 7.41 0.21
C VAL A 83 -8.28 7.93 -0.34
N LEU A 84 -9.41 7.59 0.28
CA LEU A 84 -10.74 8.02 -0.16
C LEU A 84 -10.88 9.54 -0.13
N ILE A 85 -10.52 10.17 1.00
CA ILE A 85 -10.58 11.63 1.16
C ILE A 85 -9.72 12.31 0.09
N ASN A 86 -8.51 11.80 -0.19
CA ASN A 86 -7.62 12.42 -1.16
C ASN A 86 -8.13 12.27 -2.60
N VAL A 87 -8.78 11.16 -2.97
CA VAL A 87 -9.44 11.05 -4.30
C VAL A 87 -10.57 12.09 -4.43
N LEU A 88 -11.32 12.34 -3.35
CA LEU A 88 -12.36 13.37 -3.34
C LEU A 88 -11.76 14.78 -3.46
N ILE A 89 -10.69 15.06 -2.72
CA ILE A 89 -9.96 16.33 -2.78
C ILE A 89 -9.33 16.55 -4.17
N ALA A 90 -8.73 15.52 -4.76
CA ALA A 90 -8.14 15.59 -6.10
C ALA A 90 -9.18 15.98 -7.14
N LYS A 91 -10.38 15.39 -7.11
CA LYS A 91 -11.48 15.78 -8.00
C LYS A 91 -11.97 17.20 -7.77
N TYR A 92 -12.01 17.64 -6.51
CA TYR A 92 -12.39 19.00 -6.17
C TYR A 92 -11.44 20.03 -6.78
N TYR A 93 -10.13 19.78 -6.72
CA TYR A 93 -9.12 20.71 -7.25
C TYR A 93 -8.86 20.56 -8.75
N ILE A 94 -9.05 19.36 -9.29
CA ILE A 94 -8.79 19.04 -10.69
C ILE A 94 -10.05 18.39 -11.26
N PRO A 95 -11.07 19.18 -11.66
CA PRO A 95 -12.34 18.64 -12.14
C PRO A 95 -12.23 17.72 -13.36
N GLN A 96 -11.14 17.83 -14.13
CA GLN A 96 -10.84 16.98 -15.29
C GLN A 96 -10.48 15.55 -14.91
N ILE A 97 -10.07 15.30 -13.66
CA ILE A 97 -9.75 13.95 -13.18
C ILE A 97 -11.01 13.10 -13.11
N GLU A 98 -10.92 11.87 -13.63
CA GLU A 98 -11.95 10.85 -13.47
C GLU A 98 -11.65 10.01 -12.22
N GLN A 99 -12.45 10.16 -11.16
CA GLN A 99 -12.26 9.40 -9.92
C GLN A 99 -12.40 7.89 -10.13
N SER A 100 -13.24 7.48 -11.07
CA SER A 100 -13.42 6.07 -11.45
C SER A 100 -12.10 5.44 -11.88
N LYS A 101 -11.20 6.18 -12.56
CA LYS A 101 -9.88 5.67 -12.94
C LYS A 101 -9.03 5.34 -11.72
N TYR A 102 -9.01 6.19 -10.68
CA TYR A 102 -8.29 5.89 -9.44
C TYR A 102 -8.85 4.64 -8.76
N PHE A 103 -10.17 4.53 -8.60
CA PHE A 103 -10.78 3.37 -7.96
C PHE A 103 -10.56 2.08 -8.74
N THR A 104 -10.67 2.13 -10.07
CA THR A 104 -10.36 1.00 -10.94
C THR A 104 -8.89 0.60 -10.83
N THR A 105 -7.96 1.55 -10.87
CA THR A 105 -6.53 1.25 -10.72
C THR A 105 -6.20 0.69 -9.34
N ILE A 106 -6.72 1.27 -8.26
CA ILE A 106 -6.56 0.77 -6.89
C ILE A 106 -7.12 -0.65 -6.77
N GLY A 107 -8.32 -0.89 -7.33
CA GLY A 107 -8.96 -2.19 -7.36
C GLY A 107 -8.12 -3.23 -8.11
N LEU A 108 -7.62 -2.89 -9.30
CA LEU A 108 -6.75 -3.76 -10.10
C LEU A 108 -5.42 -4.06 -9.39
N VAL A 109 -4.76 -3.07 -8.80
CA VAL A 109 -3.50 -3.27 -8.06
C VAL A 109 -3.72 -4.16 -6.82
N THR A 110 -4.82 -3.95 -6.11
CA THR A 110 -5.19 -4.80 -4.96
C THR A 110 -5.50 -6.23 -5.40
N PHE A 111 -6.24 -6.38 -6.51
CA PHE A 111 -6.59 -7.67 -7.08
C PHE A 111 -5.37 -8.46 -7.55
N THR A 112 -4.45 -7.82 -8.27
CA THR A 112 -3.19 -8.46 -8.71
C THR A 112 -2.34 -8.89 -7.51
N SER A 113 -2.26 -8.05 -6.47
CA SER A 113 -1.58 -8.40 -5.21
C SER A 113 -2.21 -9.62 -4.52
N ALA A 114 -3.54 -9.72 -4.50
CA ALA A 114 -4.25 -10.87 -3.96
C ALA A 114 -3.97 -12.16 -4.76
N ILE A 115 -3.92 -12.07 -6.10
CA ILE A 115 -3.55 -13.20 -6.96
C ILE A 115 -2.11 -13.64 -6.68
N SER A 116 -1.16 -12.70 -6.61
CA SER A 116 0.24 -13.02 -6.30
C SER A 116 0.39 -13.74 -4.96
N LEU A 117 -0.37 -13.30 -3.94
CA LEU A 117 -0.41 -14.00 -2.66
C LEU A 117 -0.95 -15.42 -2.80
N LEU A 118 -2.10 -15.60 -3.46
CA LEU A 118 -2.73 -16.91 -3.65
C LEU A 118 -1.80 -17.91 -4.38
N ILE A 119 -1.08 -17.46 -5.41
CA ILE A 119 -0.13 -18.29 -6.16
C ILE A 119 1.07 -18.71 -5.29
N LEU A 120 1.51 -17.85 -4.36
CA LEU A 120 2.69 -18.10 -3.54
C LEU A 120 2.39 -18.87 -2.24
N LEU A 121 1.11 -19.02 -1.85
CA LEU A 121 0.74 -19.79 -0.66
C LEU A 121 1.27 -21.24 -0.66
N PRO A 122 1.19 -22.03 -1.75
CA PRO A 122 1.74 -23.38 -1.77
C PRO A 122 3.26 -23.40 -1.58
N LEU A 123 3.97 -22.47 -2.26
CA LEU A 123 5.43 -22.35 -2.13
C LEU A 123 5.85 -22.04 -0.69
N GLN A 124 5.07 -21.19 0.00
CA GLN A 124 5.29 -20.86 1.41
C GLN A 124 5.22 -22.09 2.31
N GLN A 125 4.27 -23.01 2.04
CA GLN A 125 4.05 -24.21 2.86
C GLN A 125 5.15 -25.26 2.67
N MET A 126 5.81 -25.29 1.51
CA MET A 126 6.92 -26.22 1.24
C MET A 126 8.23 -25.78 1.90
N LEU A 127 8.37 -24.50 2.27
CA LEU A 127 9.60 -23.95 2.83
C LEU A 127 9.57 -23.89 4.36
N PRO A 128 10.60 -24.41 5.06
CA PRO A 128 10.68 -24.33 6.52
C PRO A 128 10.83 -22.88 7.00
N SER A 129 10.33 -22.58 8.19
CA SER A 129 10.45 -21.25 8.79
C SER A 129 11.91 -20.86 9.01
N SER A 130 12.40 -19.96 8.16
CA SER A 130 13.79 -19.51 8.15
C SER A 130 13.89 -18.11 7.56
N PHE A 131 15.01 -17.43 7.81
CA PHE A 131 15.32 -16.17 7.13
C PHE A 131 15.45 -16.38 5.60
N LEU A 132 15.97 -17.52 5.17
CA LEU A 132 16.04 -17.88 3.76
C LEU A 132 14.65 -17.94 3.11
N ARG A 133 13.65 -18.52 3.81
CA ARG A 133 12.26 -18.49 3.35
C ARG A 133 11.77 -17.07 3.14
N LEU A 134 12.09 -16.14 4.05
CA LEU A 134 11.72 -14.74 3.88
C LEU A 134 12.32 -14.17 2.59
N CYS A 135 13.63 -14.33 2.37
CA CYS A 135 14.31 -13.83 1.16
C CYS A 135 13.71 -14.40 -0.12
N ILE A 136 13.52 -15.73 -0.19
CA ILE A 136 12.95 -16.40 -1.36
C ILE A 136 11.53 -15.91 -1.62
N MET A 137 10.68 -15.87 -0.58
CA MET A 137 9.29 -15.43 -0.70
C MET A 137 9.18 -13.96 -1.11
N THR A 138 10.04 -13.08 -0.57
CA THR A 138 10.07 -11.67 -0.97
C THR A 138 10.47 -11.53 -2.44
N CYS A 139 11.57 -12.16 -2.87
CA CYS A 139 11.99 -12.12 -4.28
C CYS A 139 10.92 -12.69 -5.22
N ALA A 140 10.34 -13.84 -4.88
CA ALA A 140 9.28 -14.47 -5.67
C ALA A 140 8.01 -13.59 -5.73
N SER A 141 7.62 -12.96 -4.61
CA SER A 141 6.48 -12.04 -4.57
C SER A 141 6.70 -10.79 -5.42
N LEU A 142 7.89 -10.20 -5.39
CA LEU A 142 8.23 -9.04 -6.21
C LEU A 142 8.21 -9.42 -7.69
N PHE A 143 8.87 -10.52 -8.06
CA PHE A 143 8.93 -10.97 -9.45
C PHE A 143 7.54 -11.28 -10.01
N LEU A 144 6.73 -12.04 -9.25
CA LEU A 144 5.38 -12.38 -9.67
C LEU A 144 4.48 -11.15 -9.76
N GLN A 145 4.55 -10.24 -8.77
CA GLN A 145 3.79 -9.00 -8.79
C GLN A 145 4.16 -8.15 -10.01
N LEU A 146 5.44 -8.04 -10.37
CA LEU A 146 5.90 -7.30 -11.54
C LEU A 146 5.33 -7.87 -12.85
N ILE A 147 5.36 -9.20 -13.01
CA ILE A 147 4.80 -9.86 -14.18
C ILE A 147 3.30 -9.59 -14.27
N ILE A 148 2.55 -9.91 -13.22
CA ILE A 148 1.09 -9.77 -13.23
C ILE A 148 0.70 -8.30 -13.46
N PHE A 149 1.37 -7.36 -12.80
CA PHE A 149 1.14 -5.93 -13.00
C PHE A 149 1.38 -5.51 -14.46
N ALA A 150 2.47 -5.98 -15.10
CA ALA A 150 2.79 -5.62 -16.48
C ALA A 150 1.74 -6.11 -17.49
N TYR A 151 1.06 -7.22 -17.22
CA TYR A 151 0.05 -7.78 -18.14
C TYR A 151 -1.38 -7.38 -17.81
N VAL A 152 -1.71 -7.13 -16.53
CA VAL A 152 -3.08 -6.83 -16.07
C VAL A 152 -3.32 -5.35 -15.86
N CYS A 153 -2.35 -4.61 -15.31
CA CYS A 153 -2.53 -3.20 -14.95
C CYS A 153 -2.11 -2.22 -16.06
N LEU A 154 -1.08 -2.56 -16.85
CA LEU A 154 -0.63 -1.70 -17.94
C LEU A 154 -1.47 -1.90 -19.20
N THR A 155 -1.84 -0.79 -19.84
CA THR A 155 -2.42 -0.82 -21.20
C THR A 155 -1.37 -1.25 -22.23
N ALA A 156 -1.81 -1.73 -23.41
CA ALA A 156 -0.89 -2.18 -24.47
C ALA A 156 0.16 -1.12 -24.83
N ASN A 157 -0.27 0.15 -24.97
CA ASN A 157 0.61 1.28 -25.29
C ASN A 157 1.61 1.58 -24.15
N GLN A 158 1.15 1.56 -22.89
CA GLN A 158 2.03 1.77 -21.73
C GLN A 158 3.06 0.66 -21.61
N ARG A 159 2.66 -0.58 -21.88
CA ARG A 159 3.53 -1.75 -21.85
C ARG A 159 4.62 -1.67 -22.93
N GLU A 160 4.25 -1.32 -24.16
CA GLU A 160 5.21 -1.15 -25.27
C GLU A 160 6.19 -0.01 -24.99
N SER A 161 5.71 1.14 -24.51
CA SER A 161 6.57 2.26 -24.13
C SER A 161 7.53 1.90 -22.99
N THR A 162 7.05 1.21 -21.96
CA THR A 162 7.86 0.80 -20.81
C THR A 162 8.94 -0.21 -21.22
N PHE A 163 8.57 -1.25 -21.97
CA PHE A 163 9.55 -2.24 -22.45
C PHE A 163 10.50 -1.66 -23.48
N GLY A 164 10.05 -0.73 -24.34
CA GLY A 164 10.92 0.00 -25.26
C GLY A 164 11.97 0.84 -24.52
N PHE A 165 11.58 1.53 -23.45
CA PHE A 165 12.53 2.28 -22.60
C PHE A 165 13.56 1.36 -21.93
N ILE A 166 13.11 0.23 -21.37
CA ILE A 166 14.00 -0.77 -20.75
C ILE A 166 14.99 -1.33 -21.77
N ARG A 167 14.48 -1.70 -22.96
CA ARG A 167 15.27 -2.23 -24.07
C ARG A 167 16.36 -1.24 -24.52
N ASN A 168 15.98 0.02 -24.73
CA ASN A 168 16.91 1.09 -25.10
C ASN A 168 17.98 1.34 -24.04
N LYS A 169 17.64 1.25 -22.75
CA LYS A 169 18.59 1.42 -21.64
C LYS A 169 19.53 0.24 -21.46
N LEU A 170 19.08 -0.97 -21.77
CA LEU A 170 19.87 -2.20 -21.65
C LEU A 170 20.67 -2.52 -22.93
N HIS A 171 20.55 -1.72 -23.99
CA HIS A 171 21.19 -1.97 -25.29
C HIS A 171 20.87 -3.36 -25.88
N ILE A 172 19.65 -3.86 -25.66
CA ILE A 172 19.09 -5.09 -26.26
C ILE A 172 18.13 -4.68 -27.40
#